data_AF-A0A351Z7F1-F1
#
_entry.id   AF-A0A351Z7F1-F1
#
_cell.length_a   1.000
_cell.length_b   1.000
_cell.length_c   1.000
_cell.angle_alpha   90.00
_cell.angle_beta   90.00
_cell.angle_gamma   90.00
#
_symmetry.space_group_name_H-M   'P 1'
#
loop_
_entity.id
_entity.type
_entity.pdbx_description
1 polymer ?
#
loop_
_entity_poly.entity_id
_entity_poly.type
_entity_poly.pdbx_seq_one_letter_code
_entity_poly.pdbx_strand_id
1 'polypeptide(L)'
;MPHNVLMHEEQDDVAVAVVDLQPGQEASAVTLEGKPVGTVKVLEPIPLGHKIAMRAMPEGHKVLKYKRPIGKAYQAIAAGAHVHTHNLKTLRW
;
A
#
# COMPACT_ATOMS: atom_id res chain seq x y z
N MET A 1 15.28 -9.20 -8.91
CA MET A 1 15.18 -9.00 -7.45
C MET A 1 13.88 -9.62 -6.99
N PRO A 2 13.82 -10.33 -5.85
CA PRO A 2 12.54 -10.77 -5.30
C PRO A 2 11.66 -9.55 -5.01
N HIS A 3 10.38 -9.65 -5.35
CA HIS A 3 9.38 -8.62 -5.04
C HIS A 3 8.68 -9.00 -3.75
N ASN A 4 8.50 -8.01 -2.87
CA ASN A 4 7.95 -8.26 -1.53
C ASN A 4 6.54 -7.68 -1.40
N VAL A 5 6.09 -6.88 -2.38
CA VAL A 5 4.74 -6.35 -2.46
C VAL A 5 4.21 -6.39 -3.89
N LEU A 6 2.91 -6.63 -4.05
CA LEU A 6 2.20 -6.67 -5.33
C LEU A 6 1.22 -5.51 -5.45
N MET A 7 1.33 -4.77 -6.53
CA MET A 7 0.41 -3.70 -6.90
C MET A 7 -0.53 -4.21 -7.98
N HIS A 8 -1.83 -3.90 -7.92
CA HIS A 8 -2.74 -4.37 -8.98
C HIS A 8 -2.56 -3.55 -10.24
N GLU A 9 -2.44 -2.23 -10.08
CA GLU A 9 -2.32 -1.28 -11.17
C GLU A 9 -1.35 -0.16 -10.78
N GLU A 10 -0.56 0.38 -11.73
CA GLU A 10 0.44 1.42 -11.46
C GLU A 10 -0.16 2.70 -10.83
N GLN A 11 -1.45 2.96 -11.08
CA GLN A 11 -2.17 4.11 -10.53
C GLN A 11 -2.73 3.87 -9.13
N ASP A 12 -2.60 2.65 -8.57
CA ASP A 12 -3.03 2.38 -7.21
C ASP A 12 -2.23 3.20 -6.19
N ASP A 13 -2.80 3.38 -5.01
CA ASP A 13 -2.10 4.03 -3.90
C ASP A 13 -1.39 3.03 -2.99
N VAL A 14 -1.80 1.76 -3.09
CA VAL A 14 -1.38 0.70 -2.17
C VAL A 14 -0.94 -0.54 -2.93
N ALA A 15 0.07 -1.21 -2.37
CA ALA A 15 0.45 -2.57 -2.74
C ALA A 15 0.10 -3.53 -1.59
N VAL A 16 0.06 -4.83 -1.88
CA VAL A 16 -0.21 -5.91 -0.91
C VAL A 16 1.09 -6.63 -0.60
N ALA A 17 1.42 -6.76 0.68
CA ALA A 17 2.58 -7.54 1.12
C ALA A 17 2.41 -9.03 0.77
N VAL A 18 3.44 -9.62 0.14
CA VAL A 18 3.50 -11.07 -0.16
C VAL A 18 4.43 -11.84 0.77
N VAL A 19 5.04 -11.15 1.71
CA VAL A 19 5.76 -11.66 2.88
C VAL A 19 5.50 -10.72 4.05
N ASP A 20 5.80 -11.13 5.28
CA ASP A 20 5.80 -10.18 6.40
C ASP A 20 6.88 -9.11 6.19
N LEU A 21 6.51 -7.85 6.41
CA LEU A 21 7.39 -6.71 6.23
C LEU A 21 7.87 -6.15 7.56
N GLN A 22 9.16 -5.85 7.65
CA GLN A 22 9.80 -5.28 8.83
C GLN A 22 10.15 -3.80 8.62
N PRO A 23 10.09 -2.95 9.66
CA PRO A 23 10.50 -1.56 9.58
C PRO A 23 11.93 -1.40 9.06
N GLY A 24 12.16 -0.36 8.27
CA GLY A 24 13.49 0.01 7.76
C GLY A 24 13.91 -0.72 6.48
N GLN A 25 13.27 -1.83 6.11
CA GLN A 25 13.55 -2.50 4.84
C GLN A 25 12.98 -1.70 3.65
N GLU A 26 13.57 -1.90 2.48
CA GLU A 26 12.98 -1.47 1.21
C GLU A 26 12.09 -2.56 0.63
N ALA A 27 10.81 -2.26 0.46
CA ALA A 27 9.86 -3.13 -0.22
C ALA A 27 9.82 -2.80 -1.72
N SER A 28 10.19 -3.77 -2.56
CA SER A 28 10.11 -3.69 -4.01
C SER A 28 8.72 -4.10 -4.51
N ALA A 29 8.12 -3.23 -5.31
CA ALA A 29 6.79 -3.40 -5.87
C ALA A 29 6.82 -3.76 -7.35
N VAL A 30 6.00 -4.74 -7.72
CA VAL A 30 5.70 -5.08 -9.12
C VAL A 30 4.19 -5.12 -9.34
N THR A 31 3.75 -4.91 -10.58
CA THR A 31 2.35 -5.17 -10.96
C THR A 31 2.08 -6.68 -11.03
N LEU A 32 0.82 -7.09 -11.17
CA LEU A 32 0.47 -8.50 -11.36
C LEU A 32 1.08 -9.11 -12.63
N GLU A 33 1.34 -8.31 -13.65
CA GLU A 33 2.03 -8.69 -14.89
C GLU A 33 3.56 -8.69 -14.73
N GLY A 34 4.07 -8.45 -13.52
CA GLY A 34 5.50 -8.44 -13.22
C GLY A 34 6.23 -7.15 -13.63
N LYS A 35 5.51 -6.08 -13.97
CA LYS A 35 6.14 -4.80 -14.32
C LYS A 35 6.71 -4.13 -13.06
N PRO A 36 7.97 -3.69 -13.04
CA PRO A 36 8.51 -2.93 -11.92
C PRO A 36 7.77 -1.61 -11.71
N VAL A 37 7.38 -1.31 -10.48
CA VAL A 37 6.77 -0.02 -10.12
C VAL A 37 7.76 0.87 -9.37
N GLY A 38 8.54 0.30 -8.46
CA GLY A 38 9.51 1.03 -7.64
C GLY A 38 9.71 0.39 -6.27
N THR A 39 10.32 1.13 -5.35
CA THR A 39 10.53 0.72 -3.96
C THR A 39 9.90 1.70 -2.98
N VAL A 40 9.57 1.23 -1.79
CA VAL A 40 9.15 2.09 -0.68
C VAL A 40 9.76 1.58 0.64
N LYS A 41 10.25 2.49 1.47
CA LYS A 41 10.79 2.15 2.79
C LYS A 41 9.65 1.83 3.76
N VAL A 42 9.69 0.65 4.37
CA VAL A 42 8.67 0.22 5.33
C VAL A 42 8.85 0.97 6.66
N LEU A 43 7.76 1.54 7.19
CA LEU A 43 7.83 2.37 8.40
C LEU A 43 7.46 1.62 9.69
N GLU A 44 6.63 0.59 9.58
CA GLU A 44 6.10 -0.20 10.70
C GLU A 44 5.93 -1.66 10.26
N PRO A 45 5.75 -2.63 11.18
CA PRO A 45 5.49 -4.01 10.79
C PRO A 45 4.21 -4.12 9.94
N ILE A 46 4.29 -4.78 8.78
CA ILE A 46 3.13 -5.01 7.90
C ILE A 46 3.00 -6.52 7.67
N PRO A 47 1.92 -7.17 8.17
CA PRO A 47 1.71 -8.59 7.98
C PRO A 47 1.54 -8.97 6.50
N LEU A 48 1.85 -10.22 6.17
CA LEU A 48 1.48 -10.85 4.91
C LEU A 48 0.00 -10.57 4.57
N GLY A 49 -0.26 -10.19 3.31
CA GLY A 49 -1.60 -9.90 2.81
C GLY A 49 -2.16 -8.53 3.19
N HIS A 50 -1.48 -7.78 4.06
CA HIS A 50 -1.87 -6.42 4.40
C HIS A 50 -1.35 -5.40 3.37
N LYS A 51 -1.91 -4.19 3.43
CA LYS A 51 -1.60 -3.13 2.45
C LYS A 51 -0.48 -2.24 2.97
N ILE A 52 0.45 -1.89 2.07
CA ILE A 52 1.44 -0.84 2.27
C ILE A 52 1.10 0.34 1.37
N ALA A 53 1.27 1.57 1.85
CA ALA A 53 1.13 2.77 1.04
C ALA A 53 2.33 2.92 0.10
N MET A 54 2.09 3.01 -1.21
CA MET A 54 3.14 3.25 -2.21
C MET A 54 3.45 4.75 -2.39
N ARG A 55 2.59 5.62 -1.86
CA ARG A 55 2.76 7.07 -1.86
C ARG A 55 2.12 7.69 -0.61
N ALA A 56 2.51 8.91 -0.28
CA ALA A 56 1.87 9.65 0.79
C ALA A 56 0.44 10.06 0.38
N MET A 57 -0.50 9.95 1.30
CA MET A 57 -1.91 10.28 1.11
C MET A 57 -2.36 11.19 2.25
N PRO A 58 -2.92 12.38 1.97
CA PRO A 58 -3.46 13.25 3.01
C PRO A 58 -4.72 12.64 3.63
N GLU A 59 -5.11 13.17 4.81
CA GLU A 59 -6.43 12.88 5.36
C GLU A 59 -7.52 13.20 4.32
N GLY A 60 -8.48 12.29 4.22
CA GLY A 60 -9.59 12.40 3.31
C GLY A 60 -9.32 11.95 1.88
N HIS A 61 -8.10 11.54 1.56
CA HIS A 61 -7.75 10.96 0.27
C HIS A 61 -8.59 9.69 -0.02
N LYS A 62 -9.08 9.56 -1.25
CA LYS A 62 -9.75 8.34 -1.72
C LYS A 62 -8.69 7.32 -2.13
N VAL A 63 -8.43 6.37 -1.24
CA VAL A 63 -7.38 5.35 -1.46
C VAL A 63 -7.79 4.42 -2.60
N LEU A 64 -6.93 4.33 -3.61
CA LEU A 64 -7.12 3.51 -4.81
C LEU A 64 -6.46 2.14 -4.66
N LYS A 65 -7.21 1.10 -5.02
CA LYS A 65 -6.72 -0.24 -5.32
C LYS A 65 -7.54 -0.81 -6.46
N TYR A 66 -6.94 -1.55 -7.39
CA TYR A 66 -7.62 -2.03 -8.60
C TYR A 66 -8.12 -0.88 -9.51
N LYS A 67 -7.45 0.28 -9.52
CA LYS A 67 -7.94 1.54 -10.14
C LYS A 67 -9.31 2.00 -9.62
N ARG A 68 -9.73 1.52 -8.45
CA ARG A 68 -11.02 1.87 -7.84
C ARG A 68 -10.80 2.40 -6.43
N PRO A 69 -11.61 3.37 -5.99
CA PRO A 69 -11.55 3.83 -4.62
C PRO A 69 -12.10 2.73 -3.70
N ILE A 70 -11.28 2.26 -2.75
CA ILE A 70 -11.66 1.23 -1.77
C ILE A 70 -12.10 1.83 -0.43
N GLY A 71 -11.71 3.06 -0.17
CA GLY A 71 -11.89 3.72 1.12
C GLY A 71 -11.46 5.17 1.09
N LYS A 72 -11.66 5.85 2.21
CA LYS A 72 -11.16 7.18 2.50
C LYS A 72 -10.19 7.09 3.68
N ALA A 73 -9.00 7.65 3.52
CA ALA A 73 -8.07 7.81 4.63
C ALA A 73 -8.71 8.77 5.64
N TYR A 74 -8.80 8.40 6.91
CA TYR A 74 -9.36 9.28 7.95
C TYR A 74 -8.28 9.91 8.85
N GLN A 75 -7.02 9.68 8.48
CA GLN A 75 -5.85 10.41 8.93
C GLN A 75 -4.84 10.42 7.77
N ALA A 76 -3.81 11.26 7.84
CA ALA A 76 -2.73 11.23 6.85
C ALA A 76 -1.97 9.89 6.91
N ILE A 77 -1.59 9.36 5.76
CA ILE A 77 -0.87 8.09 5.61
C ILE A 77 0.44 8.38 4.85
N ALA A 78 1.58 8.12 5.48
CA ALA A 78 2.88 8.27 4.83
C ALA A 78 3.14 7.13 3.82
N ALA A 79 3.98 7.39 2.81
CA ALA A 79 4.50 6.31 1.97
C ALA A 79 5.24 5.30 2.85
N GLY A 80 4.98 4.01 2.66
CA GLY A 80 5.56 2.93 3.45
C GLY A 80 4.82 2.56 4.72
N ALA A 81 3.74 3.27 5.06
CA ALA A 81 2.90 2.98 6.21
C ALA A 81 1.93 1.81 5.95
N HIS A 82 1.49 1.17 7.02
CA HIS A 82 0.51 0.10 7.00
C HIS A 82 -0.89 0.66 6.77
N VAL A 83 -1.56 0.26 5.68
CA VAL A 83 -2.92 0.71 5.36
C VAL A 83 -3.96 -0.32 5.78
N HIS A 84 -4.70 -0.03 6.85
CA HIS A 84 -5.71 -0.94 7.40
C HIS A 84 -6.86 -0.18 8.08
N THR A 85 -7.73 -0.89 8.79
CA THR A 85 -8.91 -0.31 9.46
C THR A 85 -8.59 0.83 10.43
N HIS A 86 -7.35 0.91 10.94
CA HIS A 86 -6.88 1.98 11.85
C HIS A 86 -6.56 3.31 11.15
N ASN A 87 -6.50 3.37 9.81
CA ASN A 87 -6.29 4.61 9.05
C ASN A 87 -7.10 4.71 7.75
N LEU A 88 -7.81 3.66 7.37
CA LEU A 88 -8.68 3.57 6.20
C LEU A 88 -10.09 3.16 6.60
N LYS A 89 -11.09 3.95 6.20
CA LYS A 89 -12.51 3.58 6.29
C LYS A 89 -13.03 3.26 4.90
N THR A 90 -13.71 2.13 4.73
CA THR A 90 -14.28 1.73 3.43
C THR A 90 -15.37 2.71 2.98
N LEU A 91 -15.59 2.85 1.67
CA LEU A 91 -16.62 3.74 1.11
C LEU A 91 -18.04 3.14 1.16
N ARG A 92 -18.29 2.10 1.97
CA ARG A 92 -19.61 1.47 2.10
C ARG A 92 -20.29 1.93 3.41
N TRP A 93 -21.48 2.52 3.22
CA TRP A 93 -22.66 2.69 4.09
C TRP A 93 -22.46 2.38 5.58
#